data_AF-A0A976JLY5-F1
#
_entry.id   AF-A0A976JLY5-F1
#
_cell.length_a   1.000
_cell.length_b   1.000
_cell.length_c   1.000
_cell.angle_alpha   90.00
_cell.angle_beta   90.00
_cell.angle_gamma   90.00
#
_symmetry.space_group_name_H-M   'P 1'
#
loop_
_entity.id
_entity.type
_entity.pdbx_description
1 polymer ?
#
loop_
_entity_poly.entity_id
_entity_poly.type
_entity_poly.pdbx_seq_one_letter_code
_entity_poly.pdbx_strand_id
1 'polypeptide(L)'
;MEIKTIVFSMMIILPALFLVAEIYRKKETTNEKLEARYFELMKKYHSNPSDQLMKEIRSIAFDMSKGRGLSQEEAQKKFEEDLRGITPQA
;
A
#
# COMPACT_ATOMS: atom_id res chain seq x y z
N MET A 1 39.21 16.04 -4.49
CA MET A 1 38.11 15.82 -5.46
C MET A 1 38.06 17.03 -6.37
N GLU A 2 38.28 16.84 -7.66
CA GLU A 2 38.16 17.94 -8.63
C GLU A 2 36.67 18.19 -8.92
N ILE A 3 36.30 19.45 -9.14
CA ILE A 3 34.93 19.88 -9.49
C ILE A 3 34.36 19.06 -10.66
N LYS A 4 35.22 18.66 -11.61
CA LYS A 4 34.86 17.83 -12.76
C LYS A 4 34.29 16.46 -12.37
N THR A 5 34.76 15.86 -11.28
CA THR A 5 34.26 14.57 -10.79
C THR A 5 32.85 14.68 -10.22
N ILE A 6 32.53 15.82 -9.59
CA ILE A 6 31.18 16.12 -9.05
C ILE A 6 30.18 16.32 -10.19
N VAL A 7 30.59 17.04 -11.25
CA VAL A 7 29.73 17.26 -12.43
C VAL A 7 29.44 15.93 -13.15
N PHE A 8 30.45 15.07 -13.32
CA PHE A 8 30.27 13.75 -13.92
C PHE A 8 29.38 12.84 -13.08
N SER A 9 29.52 12.84 -11.74
CA SER A 9 28.66 12.04 -10.87
C SER A 9 27.21 12.54 -10.90
N MET A 10 26.98 13.86 -10.89
CA MET A 10 25.63 14.45 -11.01
C MET A 10 24.97 14.09 -12.35
N MET A 11 25.72 14.08 -13.46
CA MET A 11 25.20 13.66 -14.77
C MET A 11 24.75 12.20 -14.81
N ILE A 12 25.30 11.32 -13.97
CA ILE A 12 24.92 9.91 -13.90
C ILE A 12 23.81 9.68 -12.87
N ILE A 13 23.86 10.38 -11.74
CA ILE A 13 22.89 10.23 -10.65
C ILE A 13 21.51 10.77 -11.05
N LEU A 14 21.43 11.90 -11.78
CA LEU A 14 20.15 12.49 -12.16
C LEU A 14 19.28 11.57 -13.05
N PRO A 15 19.80 10.96 -14.13
CA PRO A 15 19.05 9.97 -14.91
C PRO A 15 18.68 8.74 -14.10
N ALA A 16 19.57 8.26 -13.23
CA ALA A 16 19.28 7.11 -12.37
C ALA A 16 18.11 7.39 -11.42
N LEU A 17 18.06 8.58 -10.82
CA LEU A 17 16.93 9.02 -9.99
C LEU A 17 15.63 9.10 -10.78
N PHE A 18 15.69 9.55 -12.04
CA PHE A 18 14.50 9.65 -12.90
C PHE A 18 13.90 8.27 -13.21
N LEU A 19 14.74 7.28 -13.51
CA LEU A 19 14.32 5.89 -13.72
C LEU A 19 13.75 5.25 -12.46
N VAL A 20 14.43 5.47 -11.32
CA VAL A 20 13.96 4.96 -10.02
C VAL A 20 12.62 5.60 -9.66
N ALA A 21 12.44 6.90 -9.88
CA ALA A 21 11.19 7.60 -9.58
C ALA A 21 9.99 7.00 -10.33
N GLU A 22 10.14 6.59 -11.59
CA GLU A 22 9.04 5.95 -12.34
C GLU A 22 8.63 4.61 -11.71
N ILE A 23 9.58 3.82 -11.23
CA ILE A 23 9.34 2.54 -10.56
C ILE A 23 8.58 2.78 -9.24
N TYR A 24 9.03 3.75 -8.43
CA TYR A 24 8.35 4.09 -7.19
C TYR A 24 6.93 4.61 -7.44
N ARG A 25 6.73 5.46 -8.45
CA ARG A 25 5.42 6.01 -8.80
C ARG A 25 4.41 4.93 -9.20
N LYS A 26 4.84 3.91 -9.96
CA LYS A 26 3.99 2.76 -10.33
C LYS A 26 3.57 1.93 -9.11
N LYS A 27 4.50 1.70 -8.16
CA LYS A 27 4.20 1.00 -6.91
C LYS A 27 3.22 1.79 -6.04
N GLU A 28 3.43 3.09 -5.91
CA GLU A 28 2.58 3.99 -5.14
C GLU A 28 1.15 4.01 -5.69
N THR A 29 1.00 4.20 -7.01
CA THR A 29 -0.33 4.17 -7.67
C THR A 29 -1.05 2.83 -7.46
N THR A 30 -0.30 1.72 -7.45
CA THR A 30 -0.89 0.40 -7.22
C THR A 30 -1.37 0.24 -5.78
N ASN A 31 -0.57 0.70 -4.82
CA ASN A 31 -0.91 0.68 -3.40
C ASN A 31 -2.13 1.59 -3.10
N GLU A 32 -2.19 2.79 -3.69
CA GLU A 32 -3.34 3.69 -3.57
C GLU A 32 -4.63 3.07 -4.10
N LYS A 33 -4.57 2.38 -5.25
CA LYS A 33 -5.73 1.67 -5.81
C LYS A 33 -6.22 0.55 -4.90
N LEU A 34 -5.29 -0.21 -4.31
CA LEU A 34 -5.64 -1.27 -3.35
C LEU A 34 -6.26 -0.68 -2.09
N GLU A 35 -5.74 0.44 -1.59
CA GLU A 35 -6.27 1.14 -0.42
C GLU A 35 -7.67 1.71 -0.66
N ALA A 36 -7.90 2.36 -1.81
CA ALA A 36 -9.23 2.81 -2.20
C ALA A 36 -10.23 1.65 -2.27
N ARG A 37 -9.83 0.52 -2.86
CA ARG A 37 -10.68 -0.67 -2.98
C ARG A 37 -10.95 -1.32 -1.63
N TYR A 38 -9.97 -1.34 -0.73
CA TYR A 38 -10.14 -1.80 0.64
C TYR A 38 -11.19 -0.96 1.39
N PHE A 39 -11.08 0.36 1.33
CA PHE A 39 -12.05 1.26 1.97
C PHE A 39 -13.46 1.14 1.36
N GLU A 40 -13.57 0.99 0.04
CA GLU A 40 -14.87 0.76 -0.59
C GLU A 40 -15.53 -0.55 -0.12
N LEU A 41 -14.76 -1.63 -0.01
CA LEU A 41 -15.27 -2.90 0.50
C LEU A 41 -15.65 -2.82 1.98
N MET A 42 -14.85 -2.15 2.80
CA MET A 42 -15.19 -1.90 4.22
C MET A 42 -16.49 -1.10 4.36
N LYS A 43 -16.68 -0.06 3.55
CA LYS A 43 -17.93 0.72 3.52
C LYS A 43 -19.12 -0.13 3.09
N LYS A 44 -18.95 -1.00 2.10
CA LYS A 44 -19.99 -1.95 1.65
C LYS A 44 -20.31 -2.97 2.74
N TYR A 45 -19.30 -3.51 3.42
CA TYR A 45 -19.48 -4.46 4.52
C TYR A 45 -20.21 -3.83 5.70
N HIS A 46 -19.90 -2.57 6.04
CA HIS A 46 -20.63 -1.83 7.08
C HIS A 46 -22.12 -1.64 6.73
N SER A 47 -22.43 -1.42 5.45
CA SER A 47 -23.81 -1.22 4.98
C SER A 47 -24.58 -2.54 4.80
N ASN A 48 -23.88 -3.62 4.42
CA ASN A 48 -24.45 -4.94 4.18
C ASN A 48 -23.42 -6.03 4.55
N PRO A 49 -23.44 -6.51 5.81
CA PRO A 49 -22.50 -7.51 6.27
C PRO A 49 -22.67 -8.83 5.50
N SER A 50 -21.58 -9.31 4.89
CA SER A 50 -21.56 -10.58 4.16
C SER A 50 -20.21 -11.27 4.33
N ASP A 51 -20.24 -12.59 4.48
CA ASP A 51 -19.04 -13.42 4.57
C ASP A 51 -18.18 -13.36 3.29
N GLN A 52 -18.80 -13.12 2.14
CA GLN A 52 -18.06 -12.89 0.89
C GLN A 52 -17.28 -11.58 0.93
N LEU A 53 -17.91 -10.49 1.39
CA LEU A 53 -17.24 -9.20 1.53
C LEU A 53 -16.10 -9.27 2.54
N MET A 54 -16.29 -9.98 3.67
CA MET A 54 -15.22 -10.17 4.65
C MET A 54 -14.00 -10.90 4.05
N LYS A 55 -14.21 -11.93 3.23
CA LYS A 55 -13.13 -12.63 2.53
C LYS A 55 -12.41 -11.73 1.54
N GLU A 56 -13.15 -10.92 0.78
CA GLU A 56 -12.56 -9.96 -0.16
C GLU A 56 -11.74 -8.89 0.55
N ILE A 57 -12.26 -8.32 1.65
CA ILE A 57 -11.55 -7.34 2.46
C ILE A 57 -10.25 -7.94 2.99
N ARG A 58 -10.28 -9.16 3.55
CA ARG A 58 -9.08 -9.84 4.06
C ARG A 58 -8.06 -10.09 2.95
N SER A 59 -8.51 -10.48 1.75
CA SER A 59 -7.63 -10.67 0.60
C SER A 59 -6.92 -9.37 0.20
N ILE A 60 -7.65 -8.26 0.13
CA ILE A 60 -7.06 -6.97 -0.22
C ILE A 60 -6.14 -6.45 0.88
N ALA A 61 -6.49 -6.64 2.15
CA ALA A 61 -5.63 -6.27 3.28
C ALA A 61 -4.27 -6.99 3.19
N PHE A 62 -4.28 -8.28 2.82
CA PHE A 62 -3.06 -9.06 2.63
C PHE A 62 -2.22 -8.59 1.42
N ASP A 63 -2.88 -8.26 0.31
CA ASP A 63 -2.19 -7.72 -0.87
C ASP A 63 -1.57 -6.34 -0.60
N MET A 64 -2.28 -5.48 0.17
CA MET A 64 -1.76 -4.19 0.63
C MET A 64 -0.56 -4.35 1.55
N SER A 65 -0.62 -5.27 2.52
CA SER A 65 0.49 -5.51 3.44
C SER A 65 1.73 -6.04 2.72
N LYS A 66 1.54 -6.93 1.74
CA LYS A 66 2.62 -7.44 0.88
C LYS A 66 3.24 -6.32 0.05
N GLY A 67 2.42 -5.41 -0.49
CA GLY A 67 2.87 -4.22 -1.23
C GLY A 67 3.66 -3.20 -0.39
N ARG A 68 3.43 -3.19 0.93
CA ARG A 68 4.13 -2.33 1.91
C ARG A 68 5.32 -3.01 2.60
N GLY A 69 5.59 -4.28 2.29
CA GLY A 69 6.68 -5.05 2.90
C GLY A 69 6.43 -5.45 4.35
N LEU A 70 5.16 -5.45 4.79
CA LEU A 70 4.78 -5.89 6.13
C LEU A 70 4.78 -7.42 6.22
N SER A 71 5.10 -7.93 7.40
CA SER A 71 4.93 -9.35 7.71
C SER A 71 3.45 -9.73 7.75
N GLN A 72 3.14 -11.00 7.54
CA GLN A 72 1.77 -11.53 7.60
C GLN A 72 1.13 -11.31 8.98
N GLU A 73 1.94 -11.30 10.04
CA GLU A 73 1.49 -11.08 11.42
C GLU A 73 1.11 -9.62 11.66
N GLU A 74 1.90 -8.67 11.16
CA GLU A 74 1.57 -7.24 11.20
C GLU A 74 0.34 -6.91 10.34
N ALA A 75 0.22 -7.57 9.19
CA ALA A 75 -0.95 -7.44 8.31
C ALA A 75 -2.23 -7.85 9.03
N GLN A 76 -2.18 -8.99 9.72
CA GLN A 76 -3.30 -9.56 10.46
C GLN A 76 -3.69 -8.64 11.64
N LYS A 77 -2.70 -8.15 12.39
CA LYS A 77 -2.93 -7.23 13.50
C LYS A 77 -3.59 -5.93 13.03
N LYS A 78 -3.11 -5.36 11.92
CA LYS A 78 -3.67 -4.11 11.37
C LYS A 78 -5.08 -4.30 10.84
N PHE A 79 -5.35 -5.43 10.19
CA PHE A 79 -6.69 -5.81 9.74
C PHE A 79 -7.67 -5.95 10.93
N GLU A 80 -7.22 -6.53 12.04
CA GLU A 80 -8.03 -6.65 13.26
C GLU A 80 -8.27 -5.29 13.94
N GLU A 81 -7.28 -4.39 13.94
CA GLU A 81 -7.44 -3.01 14.41
C GLU A 81 -8.47 -2.24 13.57
N ASP A 82 -8.39 -2.34 12.24
CA ASP A 82 -9.34 -1.70 11.32
C ASP A 82 -10.77 -2.25 11.50
N LEU A 83 -10.91 -3.58 11.69
CA LEU A 83 -12.21 -4.21 11.95
C LEU A 83 -12.85 -3.74 13.25
N ARG A 84 -12.06 -3.62 14.34
CA ARG A 84 -12.56 -3.14 15.64
C ARG A 84 -13.10 -1.72 15.57
N GLY A 85 -12.54 -0.88 14.70
CA GLY A 85 -13.01 0.49 14.48
C GLY A 85 -14.31 0.60 13.69
N ILE A 86 -14.71 -0.46 12.97
CA ILE A 86 -15.82 -0.45 11.99
C ILE A 86 -16.99 -1.33 12.44
N THR A 87 -16.77 -2.29 13.35
CA THR A 87 -17.85 -2.97 14.07
C THR A 87 -18.61 -1.96 14.94
N PRO A 88 -19.92 -1.76 14.73
CA PRO A 88 -20.73 -1.06 15.72
C PRO A 88 -20.61 -1.84 17.03
N GLN A 89 -20.33 -1.13 18.13
CA GLN A 89 -20.48 -1.73 19.46
C GLN A 89 -21.92 -2.24 19.55
N ALA A 90 -22.06 -3.55 19.68
CA ALA A 90 -23.33 -4.20 19.96
C ALA A 90 -23.87 -3.77 21.33
#